data_AF-A0A970YFG3-F1
#
_entry.id   AF-A0A970YFG3-F1
#
_cell.length_a   1.000
_cell.length_b   1.000
_cell.length_c   1.000
_cell.angle_alpha   90.00
_cell.angle_beta   90.00
_cell.angle_gamma   90.00
#
_symmetry.space_group_name_H-M   'P 1'
#
loop_
_entity.id
_entity.type
_entity.pdbx_description
1 polymer ?
#
loop_
_entity_poly.entity_id
_entity_poly.type
_entity_poly.pdbx_seq_one_letter_code
_entity_poly.pdbx_strand_id
1 'polypeptide(L)'
;RRQLADAWEQGAEAVALARQVRLRQEEVNRLNKALRVSNGLLRRSLNELAAAQREATEARQLKEQFATTVSHELRTPLNIILGFVEVMQRYPEVYTGAVWTPAQRRDVGEIQRSARYLSELIDDVLDLARLQALKMPMRRENCDLSTLISQAIGLASRLLVEKQTVRLVQRVPEGLPLLFIDPTRLRQVLLNLLANACRFTETGEVVVSAGIDAGEVVVSVADTGPGISASDLKHIFEEFQQSEDAAIEPRQAGKGLGLAIARRFVQMHGGRMWVESAVGLGSTFYFSLPLQEKQVVQLGDAPAGSQGNEGAEQTVVVVGGAEEHAYLSRHLEGYAILAAADVEEGRRMALQEHSQALVVTQSAAGVDGSESLTAGWSDPLPVVQCGLPITRSYVGGGLFAEWLVKPVDGDALMAAVQSNAPAGTVLVVDDDPGFVRLVRRVLEAQAGERRVVWAYNGADALALLKSEPIAVVLLDVALPGMNGHAVAERIRQDEAYGRPSVIAVTAQRPEAELRGLAARSFCVSSALGLSEEDNLVLLRACLSQLRTGYPPVEPSEALPAAESATQAS
;
A
#
# COMPACT_ATOMS: atom_id res chain seq x y z
N ARG A 1 -38.97 -83.08 -38.35
CA ARG A 1 -39.82 -82.31 -37.40
C ARG A 1 -38.98 -81.48 -36.42
N ARG A 2 -38.04 -82.05 -35.65
CA ARG A 2 -37.11 -81.26 -34.79
C ARG A 2 -36.32 -80.17 -35.53
N GLN A 3 -35.65 -80.50 -36.63
CA GLN A 3 -34.89 -79.53 -37.43
C GLN A 3 -35.74 -78.37 -38.00
N LEU A 4 -37.03 -78.60 -38.26
CA LEU A 4 -37.94 -77.56 -38.72
C LEU A 4 -38.42 -76.65 -37.56
N ALA A 5 -38.53 -77.21 -36.35
CA ALA A 5 -38.86 -76.44 -35.15
C ALA A 5 -37.66 -75.56 -34.74
N ASP A 6 -36.44 -76.11 -34.73
CA ASP A 6 -35.22 -75.36 -34.40
C ASP A 6 -34.97 -74.22 -35.40
N ALA A 7 -35.21 -74.45 -36.70
CA ALA A 7 -35.08 -73.40 -37.71
C ALA A 7 -36.14 -72.28 -37.57
N TRP A 8 -37.34 -72.63 -37.12
CA TRP A 8 -38.40 -71.66 -36.83
C TRP A 8 -38.10 -70.83 -35.57
N GLU A 9 -37.57 -71.48 -34.54
CA GLU A 9 -37.17 -70.84 -33.29
C GLU A 9 -36.00 -69.87 -33.50
N GLN A 10 -34.98 -70.30 -34.25
CA GLN A 10 -33.87 -69.43 -34.68
C GLN A 10 -34.33 -68.26 -35.56
N GLY A 11 -35.29 -68.48 -36.46
CA GLY A 11 -35.89 -67.42 -37.26
C GLY A 11 -36.68 -66.40 -36.43
N ALA A 12 -37.41 -66.87 -35.41
CA ALA A 12 -38.15 -66.01 -34.49
C ALA A 12 -37.20 -65.18 -33.60
N GLU A 13 -36.12 -65.78 -33.09
CA GLU A 13 -35.08 -65.05 -32.34
C GLU A 13 -34.37 -64.00 -33.19
N ALA A 14 -34.01 -64.32 -34.43
CA ALA A 14 -33.37 -63.36 -35.34
C ALA A 14 -34.27 -62.15 -35.63
N VAL A 15 -35.58 -62.36 -35.80
CA VAL A 15 -36.56 -61.28 -36.00
C VAL A 15 -36.73 -60.45 -34.72
N ALA A 16 -36.76 -61.08 -33.55
CA ALA A 16 -36.84 -60.38 -32.27
C ALA A 16 -35.60 -59.51 -32.02
N LEU A 17 -34.40 -60.04 -32.28
CA LEU A 17 -33.14 -59.32 -32.16
C LEU A 17 -33.07 -58.14 -33.15
N ALA A 18 -33.45 -58.34 -34.41
CA ALA A 18 -33.50 -57.28 -35.42
C ALA A 18 -34.47 -56.15 -35.01
N ARG A 19 -35.61 -56.50 -34.41
CA ARG A 19 -36.56 -55.52 -33.86
C ARG A 19 -35.95 -54.75 -32.69
N GLN A 20 -35.23 -55.42 -31.80
CA GLN A 20 -34.59 -54.81 -30.63
C GLN A 20 -33.45 -53.87 -31.02
N VAL A 21 -32.63 -54.26 -32.01
CA VAL A 21 -31.58 -53.41 -32.60
C VAL A 21 -32.20 -52.17 -33.25
N ARG A 22 -33.30 -52.32 -34.00
CA ARG A 22 -33.97 -51.18 -34.65
C ARG A 22 -34.52 -50.18 -33.63
N LEU A 23 -35.14 -50.66 -32.54
CA LEU A 23 -35.64 -49.79 -31.47
C LEU A 23 -34.50 -49.05 -30.77
N ARG A 24 -33.38 -49.72 -30.46
CA ARG A 24 -32.19 -49.07 -29.91
C ARG A 24 -31.61 -48.04 -30.87
N GLN A 25 -31.59 -48.32 -32.17
CA GLN A 25 -31.10 -47.38 -33.18
C GLN A 25 -31.98 -46.12 -33.27
N GLU A 26 -33.30 -46.27 -33.18
CA GLU A 26 -34.25 -45.17 -33.13
C GLU A 26 -34.07 -44.30 -31.87
N GLU A 27 -33.82 -44.93 -30.72
CA GLU A 27 -33.55 -44.26 -29.44
C GLU A 27 -32.23 -43.48 -29.45
N VAL A 28 -31.15 -44.09 -29.94
CA VAL A 28 -29.84 -43.42 -30.12
C VAL A 28 -29.96 -42.23 -31.08
N ASN A 29 -30.72 -42.37 -32.17
CA ASN A 29 -30.95 -41.27 -33.11
C ASN A 29 -31.74 -40.12 -32.47
N ARG A 30 -32.75 -40.42 -31.64
CA ARG A 30 -33.48 -39.40 -30.88
C ARG A 30 -32.57 -38.67 -29.89
N LEU A 31 -31.78 -39.41 -29.11
CA LEU A 31 -30.84 -38.83 -28.15
C LEU A 31 -29.78 -37.98 -28.84
N ASN A 32 -29.19 -38.44 -29.95
CA ASN A 32 -28.24 -37.65 -30.74
C ASN A 32 -28.85 -36.36 -31.29
N LYS A 33 -30.12 -36.41 -31.72
CA LYS A 33 -30.83 -35.22 -32.19
C LYS A 33 -31.08 -34.23 -31.05
N ALA A 34 -31.51 -34.70 -29.89
CA ALA A 34 -31.69 -33.87 -28.69
C ALA A 34 -30.37 -33.24 -28.22
N LEU A 35 -29.29 -34.02 -28.20
CA LEU A 35 -27.95 -33.56 -27.84
C LEU A 35 -27.43 -32.48 -28.80
N ARG A 36 -27.66 -32.63 -30.11
CA ARG A 36 -27.32 -31.59 -31.10
C ARG A 36 -28.07 -30.28 -30.88
N VAL A 37 -29.37 -30.35 -30.58
CA VAL A 37 -30.17 -29.15 -30.28
C VAL A 37 -29.67 -28.48 -29.00
N SER A 38 -29.45 -29.26 -27.92
CA SER A 38 -28.93 -28.75 -26.65
C SER A 38 -27.56 -28.08 -26.81
N ASN A 39 -26.62 -28.73 -27.49
CA ASN A 39 -25.31 -28.16 -27.79
C ASN A 39 -25.39 -26.87 -28.63
N GLY A 40 -26.35 -26.80 -29.57
CA GLY A 40 -26.60 -25.60 -30.35
C GLY A 40 -27.09 -24.43 -29.50
N LEU A 41 -28.02 -24.68 -28.57
CA LEU A 41 -28.51 -23.68 -27.62
C LEU A 41 -27.42 -23.23 -26.66
N LEU A 42 -26.65 -24.17 -26.12
CA LEU A 42 -25.55 -23.87 -25.21
C LEU A 42 -24.50 -22.98 -25.87
N ARG A 43 -24.11 -23.29 -27.12
CA ARG A 43 -23.18 -22.46 -27.89
C ARG A 43 -23.70 -21.04 -28.12
N ARG A 44 -25.00 -20.87 -28.40
CA ARG A 44 -25.59 -19.52 -28.53
C ARG A 44 -25.55 -18.76 -27.22
N SER A 45 -25.95 -19.38 -26.12
CA SER A 45 -25.93 -18.75 -24.80
C SER A 45 -24.50 -18.37 -24.37
N LEU A 46 -23.51 -19.22 -24.64
CA LEU A 46 -22.10 -18.91 -24.40
C LEU A 46 -21.62 -17.72 -25.23
N ASN A 47 -22.03 -17.62 -26.50
CA ASN A 47 -21.67 -16.49 -27.36
C ASN A 47 -22.33 -15.18 -26.91
N GLU A 48 -23.60 -15.23 -26.49
CA GLU A 48 -24.32 -14.08 -25.93
C GLU A 48 -23.67 -13.61 -24.62
N LEU A 49 -23.34 -14.54 -23.72
CA LEU A 49 -22.59 -14.25 -22.50
C LEU A 49 -21.23 -13.62 -22.79
N ALA A 50 -20.47 -14.18 -23.73
CA ALA A 50 -19.17 -13.65 -24.11
C ALA A 50 -19.25 -12.26 -24.78
N ALA A 51 -20.34 -11.95 -25.48
CA ALA A 51 -20.59 -10.62 -26.02
C ALA A 51 -20.94 -9.62 -24.90
N ALA A 52 -21.88 -9.97 -24.02
CA ALA A 52 -22.27 -9.14 -22.88
C ALA A 52 -21.10 -8.90 -21.92
N GLN A 53 -20.27 -9.91 -21.66
CA GLN A 53 -19.07 -9.77 -20.84
C GLN A 53 -18.07 -8.79 -21.47
N ARG A 54 -17.83 -8.87 -22.78
CA ARG A 54 -16.93 -7.94 -23.47
C ARG A 54 -17.43 -6.50 -23.36
N GLU A 55 -18.70 -6.25 -23.65
CA GLU A 55 -19.31 -4.93 -23.52
C GLU A 55 -19.21 -4.38 -22.09
N ALA A 56 -19.51 -5.21 -21.09
CA ALA A 56 -19.36 -4.84 -19.69
C ALA A 56 -17.91 -4.52 -19.29
N THR A 57 -16.94 -5.25 -19.86
CA THR A 57 -15.52 -5.05 -19.57
C THR A 57 -15.00 -3.77 -20.22
N GLU A 58 -15.39 -3.49 -21.46
CA GLU A 58 -15.08 -2.25 -22.17
C GLU A 58 -15.67 -1.02 -21.45
N ALA A 59 -16.95 -1.08 -21.07
CA ALA A 59 -17.59 -0.03 -20.29
C ALA A 59 -16.87 0.24 -18.94
N ARG A 60 -16.44 -0.83 -18.26
CA ARG A 60 -15.66 -0.73 -17.02
C ARG A 60 -14.29 -0.08 -17.25
N GLN A 61 -13.59 -0.44 -18.32
CA GLN A 61 -12.29 0.16 -18.66
C GLN A 61 -12.42 1.64 -19.01
N LEU A 62 -13.44 2.02 -19.79
CA LEU A 62 -13.71 3.43 -20.11
C LEU A 62 -14.03 4.25 -18.85
N LYS A 63 -14.84 3.71 -17.93
CA LYS A 63 -15.16 4.36 -16.65
C LYS A 63 -13.89 4.57 -15.80
N GLU A 64 -12.96 3.62 -15.83
CA GLU A 64 -11.71 3.69 -15.09
C GLU A 64 -10.70 4.68 -15.68
N GLN A 65 -10.55 4.67 -17.02
CA GLN A 65 -9.72 5.65 -17.73
C GLN A 65 -10.26 7.07 -17.54
N PHE A 66 -11.58 7.22 -17.60
CA PHE A 66 -12.24 8.49 -17.33
C PHE A 66 -11.96 8.96 -15.89
N ALA A 67 -12.17 8.11 -14.88
CA ALA A 67 -11.89 8.45 -13.48
C ALA A 67 -10.42 8.86 -13.28
N THR A 68 -9.47 8.10 -13.83
CA THR A 68 -8.05 8.40 -13.67
C THR A 68 -7.65 9.69 -14.37
N THR A 69 -8.10 9.91 -15.61
CA THR A 69 -7.77 11.12 -16.37
C THR A 69 -8.38 12.36 -15.70
N VAL A 70 -9.68 12.30 -15.38
CA VAL A 70 -10.39 13.40 -14.72
C VAL A 70 -9.80 13.70 -13.33
N SER A 71 -9.33 12.68 -12.60
CA SER A 71 -8.58 12.90 -11.35
C SER A 71 -7.41 13.83 -11.55
N HIS A 72 -6.55 13.53 -12.52
CA HIS A 72 -5.33 14.29 -12.76
C HIS A 72 -5.65 15.70 -13.28
N GLU A 73 -6.62 15.81 -14.19
CA GLU A 73 -7.07 17.10 -14.75
C GLU A 73 -7.72 18.01 -13.72
N LEU A 74 -8.41 17.46 -12.71
CA LEU A 74 -9.03 18.26 -11.64
C LEU A 74 -8.07 18.55 -10.48
N ARG A 75 -7.21 17.59 -10.12
CA ARG A 75 -6.26 17.74 -9.00
C ARG A 75 -5.22 18.82 -9.28
N THR A 76 -4.73 18.92 -10.52
CA THR A 76 -3.68 19.87 -10.91
C THR A 76 -4.10 21.33 -10.69
N PRO A 77 -5.18 21.86 -11.30
CA PRO A 77 -5.61 23.24 -11.09
C PRO A 77 -5.98 23.53 -9.63
N LEU A 78 -6.52 22.53 -8.92
CA LEU A 78 -6.92 22.67 -7.53
C LEU A 78 -5.73 22.78 -6.57
N ASN A 79 -4.68 21.99 -6.81
CA ASN A 79 -3.43 22.07 -6.06
C ASN A 79 -2.74 23.42 -6.26
N ILE A 80 -2.80 23.98 -7.47
CA ILE A 80 -2.28 25.32 -7.76
C ILE A 80 -3.04 26.37 -6.96
N ILE A 81 -4.39 26.31 -6.95
CA ILE A 81 -5.23 27.22 -6.14
C ILE A 81 -4.88 27.10 -4.66
N LEU A 82 -4.83 25.88 -4.13
CA LEU A 82 -4.55 25.64 -2.71
C LEU A 82 -3.16 26.16 -2.32
N GLY A 83 -2.16 25.92 -3.16
CA GLY A 83 -0.80 26.39 -2.93
C GLY A 83 -0.67 27.91 -2.94
N PHE A 84 -1.28 28.60 -3.91
CA PHE A 84 -1.23 30.07 -3.92
C PHE A 84 -1.95 30.69 -2.72
N VAL A 85 -3.07 30.09 -2.32
CA VAL A 85 -3.81 30.51 -1.13
C VAL A 85 -2.98 30.28 0.14
N GLU A 86 -2.25 29.18 0.22
CA GLU A 86 -1.33 28.91 1.32
C GLU A 86 -0.18 29.92 1.38
N VAL A 87 0.48 30.21 0.24
CA VAL A 87 1.52 31.24 0.16
C VAL A 87 0.97 32.60 0.60
N MET A 88 -0.22 32.95 0.15
CA MET A 88 -0.88 34.21 0.50
C MET A 88 -1.15 34.36 2.00
N GLN A 89 -1.53 33.28 2.68
CA GLN A 89 -1.82 33.31 4.11
C GLN A 89 -0.55 33.24 4.97
N ARG A 90 0.41 32.43 4.55
CA ARG A 90 1.59 32.08 5.33
C ARG A 90 2.76 33.04 5.12
N TYR A 91 2.88 33.57 3.91
CA TYR A 91 3.95 34.49 3.48
C TYR A 91 3.42 35.78 2.84
N PRO A 92 2.59 36.57 3.54
CA PRO A 92 2.04 37.81 3.00
C PRO A 92 3.11 38.84 2.58
N GLU A 93 4.31 38.78 3.17
CA GLU A 93 5.47 39.64 2.89
C GLU A 93 6.01 39.52 1.46
N VAL A 94 5.79 38.39 0.79
CA VAL A 94 6.15 38.19 -0.64
C VAL A 94 5.43 39.21 -1.53
N TYR A 95 4.28 39.71 -1.08
CA TYR A 95 3.48 40.70 -1.77
C TYR A 95 3.89 42.10 -1.31
N THR A 96 5.01 42.60 -1.84
CA THR A 96 5.56 43.92 -1.50
C THR A 96 4.50 45.03 -1.62
N GLY A 97 4.27 45.76 -0.52
CA GLY A 97 3.29 46.86 -0.46
C GLY A 97 1.84 46.45 -0.21
N ALA A 98 1.54 45.15 -0.08
CA ALA A 98 0.19 44.66 0.20
C ALA A 98 -0.06 44.54 1.71
N VAL A 99 -0.87 45.44 2.28
CA VAL A 99 -1.43 45.28 3.63
C VAL A 99 -2.78 44.61 3.51
N TRP A 100 -2.86 43.35 3.93
CA TRP A 100 -4.09 42.57 3.85
C TRP A 100 -5.09 42.97 4.93
N THR A 101 -6.26 43.43 4.52
CA THR A 101 -7.36 43.72 5.43
C THR A 101 -7.89 42.42 6.09
N PRO A 102 -8.52 42.51 7.28
CA PRO A 102 -9.18 41.35 7.89
C PRO A 102 -10.23 40.69 6.99
N ALA A 103 -10.91 41.46 6.13
CA ALA A 103 -11.86 40.92 5.16
C ALA A 103 -11.17 40.05 4.11
N GLN A 104 -10.09 40.55 3.48
CA GLN A 104 -9.32 39.78 2.49
C GLN A 104 -8.73 38.48 3.07
N ARG A 105 -8.26 38.50 4.32
CA ARG A 105 -7.78 37.28 5.00
C ARG A 105 -8.90 36.26 5.20
N ARG A 106 -10.11 36.71 5.56
CA ARG A 106 -11.27 35.83 5.68
C ARG A 106 -11.65 35.22 4.33
N ASP A 107 -11.72 36.04 3.28
CA ASP A 107 -12.11 35.59 1.94
C ASP A 107 -11.11 34.55 1.38
N VAL A 108 -9.81 34.78 1.56
CA VAL A 108 -8.78 33.81 1.16
C VAL A 108 -8.81 32.55 2.02
N GLY A 109 -9.17 32.67 3.29
CA GLY A 109 -9.50 31.52 4.16
C GLY A 109 -10.67 30.69 3.62
N GLU A 110 -11.74 31.34 3.15
CA GLU A 110 -12.89 30.65 2.54
C GLU A 110 -12.54 29.95 1.23
N ILE A 111 -11.72 30.59 0.39
CA ILE A 111 -11.22 29.97 -0.85
C ILE A 111 -10.41 28.71 -0.50
N GLN A 112 -9.54 28.77 0.52
CA GLN A 112 -8.76 27.60 0.96
C GLN A 112 -9.65 26.44 1.40
N ARG A 113 -10.64 26.73 2.25
CA ARG A 113 -11.59 25.74 2.74
C ARG A 113 -12.37 25.10 1.60
N SER A 114 -12.84 25.92 0.66
CA SER A 114 -13.61 25.45 -0.50
C SER A 114 -12.75 24.60 -1.45
N ALA A 115 -11.51 25.02 -1.71
CA ALA A 115 -10.58 24.26 -2.56
C ALA A 115 -10.20 22.91 -1.92
N ARG A 116 -9.92 22.89 -0.61
CA ARG A 116 -9.63 21.66 0.13
C ARG A 116 -10.83 20.71 0.11
N TYR A 117 -12.03 21.25 0.35
CA TYR A 117 -13.28 20.49 0.26
C TYR A 117 -13.45 19.81 -1.10
N LEU A 118 -13.22 20.54 -2.19
CA LEU A 118 -13.31 20.00 -3.54
C LEU A 118 -12.26 18.90 -3.79
N SER A 119 -11.04 19.06 -3.25
CA SER A 119 -9.95 18.11 -3.47
C SER A 119 -10.27 16.78 -2.84
N GLU A 120 -10.70 16.83 -1.58
CA GLU A 120 -11.08 15.62 -0.88
C GLU A 120 -12.34 14.98 -1.50
N LEU A 121 -13.29 15.77 -2.05
CA LEU A 121 -14.45 15.22 -2.75
C LEU A 121 -14.04 14.48 -4.03
N ILE A 122 -13.10 15.04 -4.79
CA ILE A 122 -12.53 14.37 -5.96
C ILE A 122 -11.87 13.07 -5.53
N ASP A 123 -11.04 13.10 -4.49
CA ASP A 123 -10.37 11.89 -3.99
C ASP A 123 -11.38 10.81 -3.53
N ASP A 124 -12.47 11.20 -2.84
CA ASP A 124 -13.54 10.29 -2.44
C ASP A 124 -14.25 9.64 -3.65
N VAL A 125 -14.57 10.42 -4.69
CA VAL A 125 -15.19 9.90 -5.93
C VAL A 125 -14.27 8.90 -6.64
N LEU A 126 -12.97 9.14 -6.59
CA LEU A 126 -11.97 8.28 -7.22
C LEU A 126 -11.72 7.00 -6.44
N ASP A 127 -11.66 7.09 -5.11
CA ASP A 127 -11.63 5.93 -4.24
C ASP A 127 -12.85 5.04 -4.52
N LEU A 128 -14.04 5.63 -4.65
CA LEU A 128 -15.26 4.90 -5.03
C LEU A 128 -15.13 4.23 -6.41
N ALA A 129 -14.66 4.95 -7.42
CA ALA A 129 -14.48 4.40 -8.78
C ALA A 129 -13.49 3.22 -8.79
N ARG A 130 -12.39 3.32 -8.04
CA ARG A 130 -11.38 2.25 -7.91
C ARG A 130 -11.90 1.05 -7.12
N LEU A 131 -12.69 1.29 -6.08
CA LEU A 131 -13.34 0.25 -5.27
C LEU A 131 -14.35 -0.55 -6.10
N GLN A 132 -15.18 0.12 -6.90
CA GLN A 132 -16.11 -0.54 -7.83
C GLN A 132 -15.38 -1.38 -8.87
N ALA A 133 -14.16 -0.97 -9.24
CA ALA A 133 -13.31 -1.71 -10.15
C ALA A 133 -12.52 -2.85 -9.48
N LEU A 134 -12.68 -3.17 -8.18
CA LEU A 134 -11.95 -4.24 -7.46
C LEU A 134 -10.41 -4.18 -7.64
N LYS A 135 -9.89 -3.01 -8.00
CA LYS A 135 -8.49 -2.79 -8.38
C LYS A 135 -7.72 -2.00 -7.34
N MET A 136 -8.33 -1.73 -6.19
CA MET A 136 -7.64 -1.03 -5.12
C MET A 136 -6.69 -2.01 -4.40
N PRO A 137 -5.36 -1.80 -4.49
CA PRO A 137 -4.43 -2.65 -3.75
C PRO A 137 -4.62 -2.41 -2.26
N MET A 138 -4.80 -3.49 -1.49
CA MET A 138 -4.79 -3.44 -0.04
C MET A 138 -3.46 -3.93 0.49
N ARG A 139 -2.85 -3.14 1.38
CA ARG A 139 -1.59 -3.46 2.02
C ARG A 139 -1.86 -3.91 3.44
N ARG A 140 -2.25 -5.18 3.59
CA ARG A 140 -2.52 -5.76 4.91
C ARG A 140 -1.23 -6.10 5.63
N GLU A 141 -1.14 -5.70 6.88
CA GLU A 141 -0.05 -6.01 7.80
C GLU A 141 -0.60 -6.34 9.19
N ASN A 142 0.20 -7.01 10.03
CA ASN A 142 -0.19 -7.24 11.42
C ASN A 142 -0.13 -5.91 12.18
N CYS A 143 -1.31 -5.33 12.44
CA CYS A 143 -1.46 -4.04 13.05
C CYS A 143 -2.01 -4.20 14.48
N ASP A 144 -1.44 -3.43 15.41
CA ASP A 144 -2.06 -3.17 16.69
C ASP A 144 -3.18 -2.15 16.51
N LEU A 145 -4.43 -2.64 16.56
CA LEU A 145 -5.61 -1.81 16.39
C LEU A 145 -5.74 -0.76 17.49
N SER A 146 -5.26 -1.02 18.71
CA SER A 146 -5.29 -0.05 19.81
C SER A 146 -4.45 1.17 19.49
N THR A 147 -3.23 0.94 18.99
CA THR A 147 -2.33 2.02 18.51
C THR A 147 -2.97 2.80 17.35
N LEU A 148 -3.61 2.12 16.40
CA LEU A 148 -4.27 2.77 15.27
C LEU A 148 -5.43 3.68 15.71
N ILE A 149 -6.27 3.19 16.63
CA ILE A 149 -7.38 3.95 17.20
C ILE A 149 -6.86 5.17 17.96
N SER A 150 -5.85 5.02 18.81
CA SER A 150 -5.25 6.15 19.53
C SER A 150 -4.68 7.21 18.59
N GLN A 151 -4.03 6.82 17.49
CA GLN A 151 -3.56 7.77 16.48
C GLN A 151 -4.71 8.50 15.78
N ALA A 152 -5.80 7.81 15.43
CA ALA A 152 -6.97 8.42 14.81
C ALA A 152 -7.67 9.41 15.76
N ILE A 153 -7.82 9.04 17.03
CA ILE A 153 -8.33 9.91 18.11
C ILE A 153 -7.45 11.17 18.26
N GLY A 154 -6.13 10.99 18.26
CA GLY A 154 -5.17 12.11 18.35
C GLY A 154 -5.26 13.10 17.18
N LEU A 155 -5.63 12.63 15.99
CA LEU A 155 -5.88 13.49 14.83
C LEU A 155 -7.26 14.16 14.91
N ALA A 156 -8.29 13.41 15.29
CA ALA A 156 -9.67 13.90 15.38
C ALA A 156 -9.87 14.93 16.50
N SER A 157 -9.11 14.83 17.60
CA SER A 157 -9.17 15.79 18.72
C SER A 157 -8.88 17.23 18.27
N ARG A 158 -8.10 17.42 17.20
CA ARG A 158 -7.82 18.74 16.61
C ARG A 158 -9.08 19.41 16.06
N LEU A 159 -10.06 18.64 15.59
CA LEU A 159 -11.35 19.14 15.10
C LEU A 159 -12.25 19.67 16.23
N LEU A 160 -11.96 19.27 17.47
CA LEU A 160 -12.71 19.67 18.66
C LEU A 160 -12.05 20.82 19.43
N VAL A 161 -10.90 21.33 18.97
CA VAL A 161 -10.17 22.44 19.63
C VAL A 161 -11.04 23.70 19.73
N GLU A 162 -11.90 23.94 18.75
CA GLU A 162 -12.85 25.07 18.74
C GLU A 162 -14.18 24.74 19.45
N LYS A 163 -14.46 23.46 19.73
CA LYS A 163 -15.68 22.96 20.39
C LYS A 163 -15.35 22.42 21.80
N GLN A 164 -15.11 23.32 22.76
CA GLN A 164 -14.80 22.95 24.16
C GLN A 164 -15.92 22.17 24.89
N THR A 165 -17.09 22.04 24.27
CA THR A 165 -18.30 21.41 24.82
C THR A 165 -18.43 19.91 24.52
N VAL A 166 -17.50 19.32 23.76
CA VAL A 166 -17.54 17.91 23.37
C VAL A 166 -16.32 17.18 23.93
N ARG A 167 -16.54 16.10 24.69
CA ARG A 167 -15.49 15.27 25.27
C ARG A 167 -15.23 14.04 24.41
N LEU A 168 -13.97 13.81 24.02
CA LEU A 168 -13.55 12.59 23.33
C LEU A 168 -13.07 11.56 24.37
N VAL A 169 -13.68 10.37 24.39
CA VAL A 169 -13.39 9.32 25.39
C VAL A 169 -12.93 8.04 24.68
N GLN A 170 -11.78 7.51 25.07
CA GLN A 170 -11.27 6.23 24.58
C GLN A 170 -11.56 5.12 25.61
N ARG A 171 -12.23 4.05 25.17
CA ARG A 171 -12.51 2.82 25.94
C ARG A 171 -12.02 1.60 25.17
N VAL A 172 -10.70 1.51 25.01
CA VAL A 172 -10.05 0.40 24.29
C VAL A 172 -9.21 -0.38 25.29
N PRO A 173 -9.41 -1.70 25.45
CA PRO A 173 -8.61 -2.52 26.34
C PRO A 173 -7.17 -2.66 25.84
N GLU A 174 -6.22 -2.68 26.78
CA GLU A 174 -4.83 -3.04 26.50
C GLU A 174 -4.77 -4.56 26.26
N GLY A 175 -4.31 -4.99 25.07
CA GLY A 175 -4.20 -6.41 24.72
C GLY A 175 -5.18 -6.93 23.67
N LEU A 176 -5.72 -6.07 22.79
CA LEU A 176 -6.35 -6.55 21.57
C LEU A 176 -5.34 -7.36 20.73
N PRO A 177 -5.74 -8.47 20.11
CA PRO A 177 -4.86 -9.26 19.26
C PRO A 177 -4.45 -8.45 18.02
N LEU A 178 -3.25 -8.72 17.51
CA LEU A 178 -2.80 -8.17 16.24
C LEU A 178 -3.74 -8.65 15.12
N LEU A 179 -4.22 -7.70 14.31
CA LEU A 179 -5.10 -7.97 13.18
C LEU A 179 -4.34 -7.82 11.87
N PHE A 180 -4.59 -8.70 10.90
CA PHE A 180 -4.02 -8.60 9.57
C PHE A 180 -4.87 -7.67 8.69
N ILE A 181 -4.61 -6.37 8.79
CA ILE A 181 -5.43 -5.29 8.20
C ILE A 181 -4.57 -4.25 7.49
N ASP A 182 -5.18 -3.47 6.59
CA ASP A 182 -4.54 -2.29 6.00
C ASP A 182 -4.73 -1.08 6.93
N PRO A 183 -3.67 -0.62 7.62
CA PRO A 183 -3.79 0.45 8.61
C PRO A 183 -4.14 1.79 7.96
N THR A 184 -3.80 2.02 6.69
CA THR A 184 -4.11 3.27 6.00
C THR A 184 -5.62 3.35 5.76
N ARG A 185 -6.22 2.25 5.26
CA ARG A 185 -7.65 2.19 4.99
C ARG A 185 -8.49 2.14 6.25
N LEU A 186 -8.05 1.41 7.28
CA LEU A 186 -8.77 1.39 8.56
C LEU A 186 -8.68 2.73 9.29
N ARG A 187 -7.56 3.46 9.18
CA ARG A 187 -7.47 4.84 9.68
C ARG A 187 -8.46 5.75 8.95
N GLN A 188 -8.61 5.60 7.64
CA GLN A 188 -9.60 6.36 6.86
C GLN A 188 -11.03 6.07 7.32
N VAL A 189 -11.36 4.80 7.60
CA VAL A 189 -12.65 4.41 8.21
C VAL A 189 -12.86 5.12 9.54
N LEU A 190 -11.89 5.02 10.46
CA LEU A 190 -11.96 5.62 11.80
C LEU A 190 -12.10 7.14 11.73
N LEU A 191 -11.29 7.82 10.91
CA LEU A 191 -11.34 9.27 10.75
C LEU A 191 -12.67 9.72 10.16
N ASN A 192 -13.26 8.99 9.22
CA ASN A 192 -14.58 9.33 8.69
C ASN A 192 -15.68 9.19 9.76
N LEU A 193 -15.68 8.11 10.55
CA LEU A 193 -16.64 7.95 11.65
C LEU A 193 -16.46 9.03 12.72
N LEU A 194 -15.23 9.30 13.14
CA LEU A 194 -14.89 10.31 14.14
C LEU A 194 -15.23 11.72 13.66
N ALA A 195 -14.93 12.06 12.41
CA ALA A 195 -15.25 13.36 11.84
C ALA A 195 -16.78 13.56 11.76
N ASN A 196 -17.54 12.53 11.40
CA ASN A 196 -19.01 12.60 11.42
C ASN A 196 -19.53 12.81 12.85
N ALA A 197 -19.05 12.05 13.83
CA ALA A 197 -19.41 12.22 15.23
C ALA A 197 -19.09 13.64 15.74
N CYS A 198 -17.85 14.11 15.57
CA CYS A 198 -17.43 15.45 16.00
C CYS A 198 -18.18 16.59 15.28
N ARG A 199 -18.59 16.36 14.03
CA ARG A 199 -19.36 17.34 13.26
C ARG A 199 -20.77 17.50 13.82
N PHE A 200 -21.48 16.40 14.05
CA PHE A 200 -22.89 16.40 14.44
C PHE A 200 -23.14 16.52 15.94
N THR A 201 -22.14 16.28 16.78
CA THR A 201 -22.24 16.55 18.22
C THR A 201 -21.86 18.02 18.52
N GLU A 202 -22.80 18.76 19.10
CA GLU A 202 -22.56 20.13 19.57
C GLU A 202 -22.16 20.18 21.05
N THR A 203 -22.80 19.35 21.88
CA THR A 203 -22.51 19.22 23.31
C THR A 203 -22.57 17.73 23.70
N GLY A 204 -21.72 17.32 24.65
CA GLY A 204 -21.73 15.96 25.21
C GLY A 204 -20.43 15.19 24.97
N GLU A 205 -20.51 13.94 24.52
CA GLU A 205 -19.34 13.08 24.36
C GLU A 205 -19.35 12.24 23.08
N VAL A 206 -18.15 11.94 22.59
CA VAL A 206 -17.89 10.98 21.54
C VAL A 206 -17.00 9.88 22.13
N VAL A 207 -17.49 8.66 22.15
CA VAL A 207 -16.85 7.51 22.79
C VAL A 207 -16.40 6.50 21.73
N VAL A 208 -15.10 6.18 21.72
CA VAL A 208 -14.55 5.11 20.87
C VAL A 208 -14.30 3.89 21.74
N SER A 209 -14.93 2.78 21.40
CA SER A 209 -14.74 1.51 22.09
C SER A 209 -14.29 0.43 21.14
N ALA A 210 -13.53 -0.54 21.64
CA ALA A 210 -13.19 -1.74 20.89
C ALA A 210 -13.24 -2.96 21.81
N GLY A 211 -13.69 -4.09 21.29
CA GLY A 211 -13.81 -5.34 22.03
C GLY A 211 -13.83 -6.54 21.12
N ILE A 212 -13.66 -7.73 21.69
CA ILE A 212 -13.78 -9.00 20.97
C ILE A 212 -15.18 -9.54 21.22
N ASP A 213 -15.90 -9.85 20.14
CA ASP A 213 -17.21 -10.50 20.20
C ASP A 213 -17.28 -11.60 19.14
N ALA A 214 -17.71 -12.79 19.55
CA ALA A 214 -17.94 -13.95 18.67
C ALA A 214 -16.83 -14.25 17.62
N GLY A 215 -15.55 -14.07 17.97
CA GLY A 215 -14.43 -14.31 17.03
C GLY A 215 -14.15 -13.16 16.06
N GLU A 216 -14.71 -11.97 16.29
CA GLU A 216 -14.41 -10.74 15.56
C GLU A 216 -13.98 -9.65 16.55
N VAL A 217 -13.16 -8.70 16.09
CA VAL A 217 -12.92 -7.44 16.81
C VAL A 217 -13.96 -6.44 16.35
N VAL A 218 -14.80 -5.99 17.27
CA VAL A 218 -15.83 -4.98 17.04
C VAL A 218 -15.33 -3.65 17.57
N VAL A 219 -15.34 -2.63 16.71
CA VAL A 219 -15.04 -1.25 17.06
C VAL A 219 -16.32 -0.44 16.94
N SER A 220 -16.57 0.41 17.93
CA SER A 220 -17.71 1.34 17.92
C SER A 220 -17.27 2.78 18.13
N VAL A 221 -17.97 3.70 17.46
CA VAL A 221 -17.88 5.14 17.65
C VAL A 221 -19.28 5.63 18.00
N ALA A 222 -19.49 5.98 19.26
CA ALA A 222 -20.75 6.50 19.78
C ALA A 222 -20.67 8.01 19.93
N ASP A 223 -21.74 8.72 19.57
CA ASP A 223 -21.87 10.17 19.68
C ASP A 223 -23.21 10.53 20.34
N THR A 224 -23.24 11.64 21.09
CA THR A 224 -24.46 12.19 21.72
C THR A 224 -25.12 13.28 20.88
N GLY A 225 -25.00 13.21 19.54
CA GLY A 225 -25.58 14.16 18.60
C GLY A 225 -27.11 14.01 18.44
N PRO A 226 -27.69 14.62 17.39
CA PRO A 226 -29.14 14.65 17.17
C PRO A 226 -29.74 13.28 16.84
N GLY A 227 -28.91 12.26 16.57
CA GLY A 227 -29.36 10.95 16.09
C GLY A 227 -29.91 10.98 14.67
N ILE A 228 -30.28 9.80 14.15
CA ILE A 228 -30.69 9.56 12.77
C ILE A 228 -32.12 9.01 12.76
N SER A 229 -32.95 9.50 11.84
CA SER A 229 -34.33 9.03 11.67
C SER A 229 -34.37 7.60 11.09
N ALA A 230 -35.43 6.85 11.36
CA ALA A 230 -35.57 5.48 10.87
C ALA A 230 -35.70 5.37 9.34
N SER A 231 -36.15 6.44 8.66
CA SER A 231 -36.14 6.53 7.20
C SER A 231 -34.72 6.62 6.68
N ASP A 232 -33.90 7.49 7.27
CA ASP A 232 -32.55 7.79 6.80
C ASP A 232 -31.59 6.64 7.09
N LEU A 233 -31.78 5.92 8.21
CA LEU A 233 -30.98 4.75 8.59
C LEU A 233 -30.88 3.68 7.50
N LYS A 234 -31.90 3.52 6.66
CA LYS A 234 -31.89 2.54 5.55
C LYS A 234 -30.89 2.90 4.46
N HIS A 235 -30.58 4.18 4.36
CA HIS A 235 -29.96 4.76 3.20
C HIS A 235 -28.66 5.53 3.49
N ILE A 236 -28.28 5.71 4.76
CA ILE A 236 -27.03 6.41 5.14
C ILE A 236 -25.73 5.80 4.58
N PHE A 237 -25.77 4.55 4.12
CA PHE A 237 -24.64 3.86 3.49
C PHE A 237 -24.72 3.86 1.95
N GLU A 238 -25.74 4.47 1.37
CA GLU A 238 -25.87 4.68 -0.07
C GLU A 238 -25.02 5.88 -0.53
N GLU A 239 -24.61 5.84 -1.79
CA GLU A 239 -23.71 6.84 -2.38
C GLU A 239 -24.48 8.16 -2.59
N PHE A 240 -23.84 9.30 -2.28
CA PHE A 240 -24.38 10.66 -2.48
C PHE A 240 -25.62 11.01 -1.64
N GLN A 241 -25.95 10.21 -0.64
CA GLN A 241 -27.11 10.48 0.19
C GLN A 241 -26.78 11.34 1.40
N GLN A 242 -27.65 12.30 1.67
CA GLN A 242 -27.61 13.20 2.82
C GLN A 242 -28.95 13.10 3.55
N SER A 243 -28.93 13.29 4.88
CA SER A 243 -30.16 13.37 5.67
C SER A 243 -30.90 14.67 5.33
N GLU A 244 -32.15 14.56 4.86
CA GLU A 244 -32.99 15.71 4.49
C GLU A 244 -33.52 16.47 5.73
N ASP A 245 -33.51 15.82 6.90
CA ASP A 245 -34.13 16.31 8.15
C ASP A 245 -33.18 17.11 9.06
N ALA A 246 -31.92 17.27 8.68
CA ALA A 246 -30.97 18.00 9.49
C ALA A 246 -31.19 19.52 9.33
N ALA A 247 -31.65 20.18 10.41
CA ALA A 247 -31.68 21.63 10.58
C ALA A 247 -30.26 22.25 10.64
N ILE A 248 -29.39 21.84 9.72
CA ILE A 248 -27.97 22.09 9.65
C ILE A 248 -27.73 22.91 8.39
N GLU A 249 -27.01 24.03 8.51
CA GLU A 249 -26.67 24.86 7.36
C GLU A 249 -26.03 24.03 6.24
N PRO A 250 -26.29 24.31 4.94
CA PRO A 250 -25.69 23.61 3.80
C PRO A 250 -24.15 23.54 3.84
N ARG A 251 -23.50 24.44 4.59
CA ARG A 251 -22.05 24.49 4.82
C ARG A 251 -21.52 23.37 5.73
N GLN A 252 -22.38 22.72 6.51
CA GLN A 252 -22.04 21.66 7.46
C GLN A 252 -22.48 20.26 6.97
N ALA A 253 -23.13 20.16 5.80
CA ALA A 253 -23.51 18.89 5.20
C ALA A 253 -22.28 18.10 4.71
N GLY A 254 -22.20 16.82 5.08
CA GLY A 254 -21.13 15.92 4.62
C GLY A 254 -21.29 15.51 3.15
N LYS A 255 -20.21 15.02 2.54
CA LYS A 255 -20.15 14.68 1.11
C LYS A 255 -21.05 13.51 0.64
N GLY A 256 -21.65 12.76 1.58
CA GLY A 256 -22.48 11.59 1.25
C GLY A 256 -21.71 10.36 0.72
N LEU A 257 -20.38 10.41 0.68
CA LEU A 257 -19.54 9.30 0.17
C LEU A 257 -18.78 8.57 1.27
N GLY A 258 -18.45 9.25 2.37
CA GLY A 258 -17.57 8.72 3.41
C GLY A 258 -18.05 7.39 4.00
N LEU A 259 -19.33 7.28 4.38
CA LEU A 259 -19.88 6.04 4.97
C LEU A 259 -19.93 4.88 3.96
N ALA A 260 -20.25 5.16 2.69
CA ALA A 260 -20.23 4.15 1.63
C ALA A 260 -18.81 3.59 1.39
N ILE A 261 -17.82 4.48 1.32
CA ILE A 261 -16.40 4.12 1.19
C ILE A 261 -15.91 3.35 2.42
N ALA A 262 -16.24 3.82 3.63
CA ALA A 262 -15.85 3.18 4.87
C ALA A 262 -16.44 1.77 5.01
N ARG A 263 -17.72 1.59 4.67
CA ARG A 263 -18.36 0.27 4.60
C ARG A 263 -17.63 -0.65 3.64
N ARG A 264 -17.20 -0.13 2.47
CA ARG A 264 -16.48 -0.93 1.48
C ARG A 264 -15.09 -1.33 1.95
N PHE A 265 -14.35 -0.43 2.62
CA PHE A 265 -13.07 -0.78 3.23
C PHE A 265 -13.21 -1.90 4.25
N VAL A 266 -14.21 -1.82 5.14
CA VAL A 266 -14.49 -2.88 6.12
C VAL A 266 -14.85 -4.20 5.43
N GLN A 267 -15.70 -4.18 4.40
CA GLN A 267 -16.03 -5.38 3.62
C GLN A 267 -14.81 -5.99 2.94
N MET A 268 -13.91 -5.17 2.40
CA MET A 268 -12.67 -5.68 1.81
C MET A 268 -11.76 -6.33 2.86
N HIS A 269 -11.91 -6.02 4.15
CA HIS A 269 -11.23 -6.72 5.25
C HIS A 269 -11.99 -7.97 5.74
N GLY A 270 -13.09 -8.35 5.09
CA GLY A 270 -13.95 -9.46 5.48
C GLY A 270 -14.88 -9.14 6.65
N GLY A 271 -15.00 -7.87 7.02
CA GLY A 271 -15.84 -7.41 8.13
C GLY A 271 -17.21 -6.91 7.69
N ARG A 272 -18.03 -6.49 8.67
CA ARG A 272 -19.30 -5.78 8.43
C ARG A 272 -19.35 -4.45 9.17
N MET A 273 -20.14 -3.50 8.65
CA MET A 273 -20.37 -2.19 9.27
C MET A 273 -21.88 -1.96 9.40
N TRP A 274 -22.32 -1.45 10.55
CA TRP A 274 -23.71 -1.17 10.87
C TRP A 274 -23.83 0.04 11.81
N VAL A 275 -25.06 0.47 12.10
CA VAL A 275 -25.35 1.61 12.95
C VAL A 275 -26.55 1.33 13.85
N GLU A 276 -26.54 1.92 15.03
CA GLU A 276 -27.70 2.00 15.93
C GLU A 276 -27.88 3.48 16.29
N SER A 277 -29.06 4.04 16.03
CA SER A 277 -29.32 5.45 16.31
C SER A 277 -30.81 5.69 16.54
N ALA A 278 -31.11 6.70 17.33
CA ALA A 278 -32.45 7.22 17.55
C ALA A 278 -32.41 8.74 17.69
N VAL A 279 -33.40 9.41 17.12
CA VAL A 279 -33.51 10.88 17.15
C VAL A 279 -33.50 11.38 18.60
N GLY A 280 -32.60 12.31 18.89
CA GLY A 280 -32.38 12.93 20.20
C GLY A 280 -31.53 12.11 21.19
N LEU A 281 -31.14 10.88 20.84
CA LEU A 281 -30.32 10.01 21.70
C LEU A 281 -28.88 9.82 21.20
N GLY A 282 -28.58 10.28 19.98
CA GLY A 282 -27.27 10.12 19.35
C GLY A 282 -27.18 8.91 18.43
N SER A 283 -25.96 8.60 17.98
CA SER A 283 -25.71 7.49 17.05
C SER A 283 -24.50 6.68 17.51
N THR A 284 -24.55 5.36 17.29
CA THR A 284 -23.40 4.49 17.47
C THR A 284 -23.14 3.73 16.18
N PHE A 285 -22.00 4.01 15.56
CA PHE A 285 -21.51 3.31 14.39
C PHE A 285 -20.60 2.17 14.80
N TYR A 286 -20.79 1.01 14.19
CA TYR A 286 -20.02 -0.19 14.48
C TYR A 286 -19.36 -0.72 13.22
N PHE A 287 -18.16 -1.27 13.36
CA PHE A 287 -17.61 -2.17 12.37
C PHE A 287 -16.91 -3.36 13.03
N SER A 288 -16.96 -4.51 12.39
CA SER A 288 -16.26 -5.72 12.82
C SER A 288 -15.11 -6.06 11.89
N LEU A 289 -14.09 -6.73 12.43
CA LEU A 289 -12.95 -7.27 11.71
C LEU A 289 -12.77 -8.73 12.15
N PRO A 290 -12.71 -9.71 11.23
CA PRO A 290 -12.59 -11.11 11.61
C PRO A 290 -11.24 -11.36 12.29
N LEU A 291 -11.25 -12.07 13.44
CA LEU A 291 -10.04 -12.67 13.98
C LEU A 291 -9.73 -13.88 13.12
N GLN A 292 -8.68 -13.83 12.31
CA GLN A 292 -8.21 -15.05 11.67
C GLN A 292 -7.78 -16.04 12.77
N GLU A 293 -8.52 -17.14 12.91
CA GLU A 293 -8.14 -18.25 13.77
C GLU A 293 -6.73 -18.69 13.39
N LYS A 294 -5.77 -18.44 14.27
CA LYS A 294 -4.57 -19.27 14.31
C LYS A 294 -5.03 -20.67 14.68
N GLN A 295 -5.04 -21.59 13.71
CA GLN A 295 -4.90 -23.00 14.04
C GLN A 295 -3.54 -23.16 14.75
N VAL A 296 -3.59 -23.11 16.08
CA VAL A 296 -2.51 -23.59 16.92
C VAL A 296 -2.55 -25.11 16.83
N VAL A 297 -1.88 -25.67 15.82
CA VAL A 297 -1.42 -27.05 15.93
C VAL A 297 -0.33 -27.02 16.99
N GLN A 298 -0.62 -27.58 18.16
CA GLN A 298 0.43 -27.89 19.13
C GLN A 298 1.36 -28.92 18.46
N LEU A 299 2.50 -28.43 17.97
CA LEU A 299 3.68 -29.27 17.78
C LEU A 299 4.20 -29.58 19.18
N GLY A 300 4.22 -30.87 19.50
CA GLY A 300 4.60 -31.39 20.82
C GLY A 300 5.93 -30.85 21.32
N ASP A 301 6.08 -30.89 22.63
CA ASP A 301 7.26 -30.45 23.37
C ASP A 301 8.56 -30.81 22.62
N ALA A 302 9.34 -29.78 22.32
CA ALA A 302 10.71 -29.96 21.86
C ALA A 302 11.45 -30.84 22.89
N PRO A 303 12.27 -31.81 22.46
CA PRO A 303 13.08 -32.56 23.40
C PRO A 303 14.02 -31.58 24.10
N ALA A 304 13.87 -31.48 25.43
CA ALA A 304 14.84 -30.88 26.31
C ALA A 304 16.19 -31.57 26.08
N GLY A 305 17.12 -30.88 25.40
CA GLY A 305 18.34 -31.55 24.96
C GLY A 305 19.33 -30.71 24.19
N SER A 306 19.70 -29.52 24.70
CA SER A 306 21.04 -28.97 24.46
C SER A 306 21.39 -27.96 25.57
N GLN A 307 21.76 -28.49 26.74
CA GLN A 307 22.64 -27.76 27.64
C GLN A 307 24.03 -27.75 27.00
N GLY A 308 24.46 -26.59 26.51
CA GLY A 308 25.78 -26.37 25.93
C GLY A 308 26.24 -24.93 26.12
N ASN A 309 27.10 -24.73 27.14
CA ASN A 309 27.85 -23.52 27.51
C ASN A 309 27.08 -22.27 27.94
N GLU A 310 26.58 -22.30 29.18
CA GLU A 310 26.52 -21.09 30.01
C GLU A 310 27.95 -20.67 30.39
N GLY A 311 28.46 -19.58 29.81
CA GLY A 311 29.67 -18.92 30.31
C GLY A 311 30.66 -18.33 29.29
N ALA A 312 30.46 -18.46 27.98
CA ALA A 312 31.29 -17.79 26.98
C ALA A 312 30.46 -16.72 26.25
N GLU A 313 30.88 -15.46 26.30
CA GLU A 313 30.28 -14.39 25.50
C GLU A 313 30.34 -14.79 24.02
N GLN A 314 29.19 -14.99 23.41
CA GLN A 314 29.07 -15.46 22.04
C GLN A 314 29.54 -14.34 21.11
N THR A 315 30.66 -14.52 20.41
CA THR A 315 31.27 -13.44 19.62
C THR A 315 30.90 -13.57 18.14
N VAL A 316 30.57 -12.43 17.51
CA VAL A 316 30.26 -12.33 16.07
C VAL A 316 31.03 -11.15 15.49
N VAL A 317 31.64 -11.35 14.32
CA VAL A 317 32.32 -10.27 13.59
C VAL A 317 31.37 -9.68 12.57
N VAL A 318 31.28 -8.36 12.46
CA VAL A 318 30.41 -7.65 11.54
C VAL A 318 31.21 -6.75 10.61
N VAL A 319 30.99 -6.90 9.31
CA VAL A 319 31.51 -6.02 8.25
C VAL A 319 30.35 -5.14 7.79
N GLY A 320 30.45 -3.83 8.09
CA GLY A 320 29.41 -2.84 7.84
C GLY A 320 29.82 -1.44 8.33
N GLY A 321 28.95 -0.45 8.14
CA GLY A 321 29.15 0.91 8.62
C GLY A 321 28.85 1.08 10.11
N ALA A 322 29.30 2.20 10.69
CA ALA A 322 29.15 2.50 12.13
C ALA A 322 27.69 2.47 12.63
N GLU A 323 26.72 2.90 11.82
CA GLU A 323 25.29 2.83 12.17
C GLU A 323 24.79 1.38 12.22
N GLU A 324 25.31 0.52 11.37
CA GLU A 324 24.96 -0.90 11.26
C GLU A 324 25.52 -1.71 12.40
N HIS A 325 26.76 -1.43 12.79
CA HIS A 325 27.34 -1.92 14.04
C HIS A 325 26.50 -1.51 15.24
N ALA A 326 26.21 -0.21 15.39
CA ALA A 326 25.42 0.28 16.52
C ALA A 326 24.00 -0.31 16.56
N TYR A 327 23.40 -0.60 15.40
CA TYR A 327 22.10 -1.26 15.32
C TYR A 327 22.19 -2.72 15.77
N LEU A 328 23.12 -3.49 15.24
CA LEU A 328 23.29 -4.89 15.62
C LEU A 328 23.67 -5.03 17.10
N SER A 329 24.54 -4.16 17.63
CA SER A 329 24.93 -4.17 19.04
C SER A 329 23.76 -3.89 19.98
N ARG A 330 22.75 -3.13 19.53
CA ARG A 330 21.55 -2.85 20.31
C ARG A 330 20.54 -4.01 20.27
N HIS A 331 20.51 -4.80 19.20
CA HIS A 331 19.44 -5.77 18.96
C HIS A 331 19.88 -7.23 19.11
N LEU A 332 21.19 -7.51 19.12
CA LEU A 332 21.75 -8.83 19.40
C LEU A 332 22.28 -8.89 20.84
N GLU A 333 21.36 -8.73 21.81
CA GLU A 333 21.68 -8.88 23.22
C GLU A 333 22.23 -10.29 23.51
N GLY A 334 23.35 -10.37 24.22
CA GLY A 334 24.03 -11.65 24.52
C GLY A 334 25.18 -12.01 23.56
N TYR A 335 25.41 -11.22 22.51
CA TYR A 335 26.56 -11.38 21.61
C TYR A 335 27.57 -10.22 21.74
N ALA A 336 28.86 -10.55 21.78
CA ALA A 336 29.94 -9.59 21.63
C ALA A 336 30.16 -9.31 20.13
N ILE A 337 29.93 -8.06 19.72
CA ILE A 337 30.05 -7.67 18.31
C ILE A 337 31.39 -6.99 18.05
N LEU A 338 32.19 -7.58 17.16
CA LEU A 338 33.46 -7.02 16.70
C LEU A 338 33.28 -6.37 15.32
N ALA A 339 33.74 -5.14 15.16
CA ALA A 339 33.70 -4.44 13.88
C ALA A 339 34.95 -4.76 13.04
N ALA A 340 34.75 -5.09 11.77
CA ALA A 340 35.82 -5.22 10.77
C ALA A 340 35.59 -4.26 9.60
N ALA A 341 36.66 -3.74 9.01
CA ALA A 341 36.56 -2.76 7.92
C ALA A 341 36.22 -3.41 6.57
N ASP A 342 36.66 -4.65 6.34
CA ASP A 342 36.38 -5.41 5.13
C ASP A 342 36.21 -6.91 5.41
N VAL A 343 35.82 -7.66 4.38
CA VAL A 343 35.49 -9.10 4.48
C VAL A 343 36.72 -9.95 4.84
N GLU A 344 37.90 -9.62 4.33
CA GLU A 344 39.13 -10.39 4.59
C GLU A 344 39.65 -10.15 6.02
N GLU A 345 39.61 -8.91 6.49
CA GLU A 345 39.86 -8.56 7.88
C GLU A 345 38.85 -9.25 8.80
N GLY A 346 37.57 -9.21 8.43
CA GLY A 346 36.50 -9.85 9.19
C GLY A 346 36.67 -11.35 9.31
N ARG A 347 37.04 -12.04 8.23
CA ARG A 347 37.36 -13.47 8.23
C ARG A 347 38.55 -13.78 9.14
N ARG A 348 39.64 -13.01 9.03
CA ARG A 348 40.83 -13.19 9.89
C ARG A 348 40.47 -13.03 11.37
N MET A 349 39.70 -12.00 11.72
CA MET A 349 39.25 -11.76 13.09
C MET A 349 38.33 -12.87 13.60
N ALA A 350 37.38 -13.32 12.77
CA ALA A 350 36.46 -14.38 13.16
C ALA A 350 37.18 -15.70 13.46
N LEU A 351 38.22 -16.04 12.68
CA LEU A 351 39.04 -17.22 12.92
C LEU A 351 39.95 -17.09 14.16
N GLN A 352 40.44 -15.89 14.47
CA GLN A 352 41.30 -15.64 15.64
C GLN A 352 40.52 -15.63 16.95
N GLU A 353 39.34 -14.99 16.96
CA GLU A 353 38.50 -14.82 18.14
C GLU A 353 37.48 -15.96 18.31
N HIS A 354 37.59 -17.03 17.52
CA HIS A 354 36.65 -18.15 17.50
C HIS A 354 35.19 -17.70 17.43
N SER A 355 34.91 -16.72 16.57
CA SER A 355 33.58 -16.17 16.39
C SER A 355 32.64 -17.19 15.77
N GLN A 356 31.35 -17.11 16.12
CA GLN A 356 30.35 -18.06 15.67
C GLN A 356 29.97 -17.86 14.20
N ALA A 357 30.04 -16.61 13.73
CA ALA A 357 29.78 -16.25 12.35
C ALA A 357 30.45 -14.92 11.97
N LEU A 358 30.62 -14.71 10.67
CA LEU A 358 30.92 -13.42 10.06
C LEU A 358 29.63 -12.86 9.46
N VAL A 359 29.17 -11.71 9.93
CA VAL A 359 28.00 -11.02 9.40
C VAL A 359 28.45 -9.95 8.41
N VAL A 360 27.93 -9.98 7.19
CA VAL A 360 28.23 -8.98 6.14
C VAL A 360 26.93 -8.26 5.78
N THR A 361 26.90 -6.95 6.00
CA THR A 361 25.71 -6.14 5.67
C THR A 361 25.60 -5.95 4.16
N GLN A 362 24.37 -5.81 3.64
CA GLN A 362 24.14 -5.57 2.21
C GLN A 362 24.88 -4.34 1.65
N SER A 363 25.16 -3.32 2.47
CA SER A 363 25.96 -2.15 2.08
C SER A 363 27.45 -2.48 1.86
N ALA A 364 27.98 -3.47 2.56
CA ALA A 364 29.36 -3.93 2.44
C ALA A 364 29.55 -5.04 1.38
N ALA A 365 28.47 -5.75 1.01
CA ALA A 365 28.52 -6.88 0.09
C ALA A 365 28.56 -6.53 -1.41
N GLY A 366 28.43 -5.25 -1.79
CA GLY A 366 28.37 -4.81 -3.19
C GLY A 366 26.97 -4.95 -3.84
N VAL A 367 26.82 -4.39 -5.05
CA VAL A 367 25.52 -4.05 -5.67
C VAL A 367 24.65 -5.26 -6.04
N ASP A 368 25.23 -6.46 -6.20
CA ASP A 368 24.49 -7.69 -6.45
C ASP A 368 24.96 -8.76 -5.46
N GLY A 369 24.19 -9.00 -4.39
CA GLY A 369 24.44 -10.05 -3.38
C GLY A 369 24.32 -11.49 -3.90
N SER A 370 24.72 -11.71 -5.15
CA SER A 370 24.73 -12.96 -5.90
C SER A 370 26.13 -13.58 -6.01
N GLU A 371 27.20 -12.84 -5.74
CA GLU A 371 28.56 -13.40 -5.70
C GLU A 371 28.80 -14.13 -4.37
N SER A 372 29.30 -15.37 -4.46
CA SER A 372 29.64 -16.17 -3.28
C SER A 372 30.84 -15.55 -2.58
N LEU A 373 30.60 -14.88 -1.45
CA LEU A 373 31.64 -14.26 -0.61
C LEU A 373 32.65 -15.29 -0.06
N THR A 374 32.28 -16.57 -0.02
CA THR A 374 33.10 -17.69 0.45
C THR A 374 33.90 -18.37 -0.67
N ALA A 375 33.84 -17.87 -1.90
CA ALA A 375 34.53 -18.46 -3.04
C ALA A 375 36.06 -18.48 -2.81
N GLY A 376 36.64 -19.69 -2.80
CA GLY A 376 38.08 -19.88 -2.62
C GLY A 376 38.54 -19.98 -1.16
N TRP A 377 37.62 -19.97 -0.19
CA TRP A 377 37.94 -20.19 1.22
C TRP A 377 38.06 -21.69 1.52
N SER A 378 38.88 -22.04 2.51
CA SER A 378 39.12 -23.42 2.95
C SER A 378 38.63 -23.71 4.37
N ASP A 379 38.10 -22.70 5.06
CA ASP A 379 37.62 -22.79 6.44
C ASP A 379 36.08 -22.90 6.51
N PRO A 380 35.53 -23.55 7.55
CA PRO A 380 34.09 -23.78 7.68
C PRO A 380 33.31 -22.57 8.21
N LEU A 381 33.91 -21.37 8.31
CA LEU A 381 33.30 -20.22 8.96
C LEU A 381 31.93 -19.87 8.34
N PRO A 382 30.85 -19.86 9.15
CA PRO A 382 29.55 -19.40 8.67
C PRO A 382 29.57 -17.90 8.35
N VAL A 383 29.12 -17.55 7.15
CA VAL A 383 28.92 -16.18 6.70
C VAL A 383 27.43 -15.89 6.59
N VAL A 384 26.96 -14.88 7.32
CA VAL A 384 25.58 -14.40 7.30
C VAL A 384 25.52 -13.09 6.54
N GLN A 385 24.91 -13.10 5.37
CA GLN A 385 24.65 -11.88 4.59
C GLN A 385 23.24 -11.40 4.88
N CYS A 386 23.07 -10.15 5.29
CA CYS A 386 21.75 -9.61 5.65
C CYS A 386 21.55 -8.12 5.31
N GLY A 387 20.31 -7.77 4.95
CA GLY A 387 19.87 -6.36 4.84
C GLY A 387 19.24 -5.87 6.14
N LEU A 388 19.70 -4.73 6.68
CA LEU A 388 19.21 -4.21 7.97
C LEU A 388 18.07 -3.17 7.81
N PRO A 389 17.19 -3.02 8.83
CA PRO A 389 16.09 -2.07 8.81
C PRO A 389 16.48 -0.60 8.69
N ILE A 390 17.64 -0.28 9.25
CA ILE A 390 18.25 1.06 9.27
C ILE A 390 19.01 1.38 8.00
N THR A 391 19.32 0.38 7.18
CA THR A 391 19.86 0.63 5.85
C THR A 391 18.74 1.36 5.11
N ARG A 392 18.92 2.68 4.93
CA ARG A 392 18.11 3.44 3.97
C ARG A 392 18.30 2.67 2.67
N SER A 393 17.30 1.90 2.29
CA SER A 393 17.41 1.03 1.13
C SER A 393 17.53 1.97 -0.07
N TYR A 394 18.77 2.16 -0.51
CA TYR A 394 19.16 2.84 -1.72
C TYR A 394 18.66 2.00 -2.88
N VAL A 395 17.37 2.10 -3.21
CA VAL A 395 16.80 1.37 -4.33
C VAL A 395 16.14 2.36 -5.26
N GLY A 396 16.97 2.78 -6.21
CA GLY A 396 16.70 3.77 -7.23
C GLY A 396 18.01 4.30 -7.81
N GLY A 397 19.03 3.44 -7.99
CA GLY A 397 20.31 3.80 -8.63
C GLY A 397 21.06 5.00 -8.05
N GLY A 398 20.71 5.45 -6.84
CA GLY A 398 21.14 6.71 -6.23
C GLY A 398 20.50 7.97 -6.80
N LEU A 399 19.57 7.91 -7.79
CA LEU A 399 19.18 9.01 -8.72
C LEU A 399 18.63 10.23 -8.01
N PHE A 400 17.87 10.02 -6.96
CA PHE A 400 17.24 11.07 -6.18
C PHE A 400 17.70 10.98 -4.73
N ALA A 401 18.02 12.13 -4.15
CA ALA A 401 18.40 12.25 -2.74
C ALA A 401 17.18 12.24 -1.81
N GLU A 402 16.03 12.75 -2.29
CA GLU A 402 14.78 12.83 -1.52
C GLU A 402 13.56 12.83 -2.46
N TRP A 403 12.38 12.50 -1.91
CA TRP A 403 11.12 12.44 -2.64
C TRP A 403 10.05 13.33 -2.00
N LEU A 404 9.46 14.19 -2.81
CA LEU A 404 8.30 15.01 -2.47
C LEU A 404 7.08 14.56 -3.25
N VAL A 405 5.94 14.49 -2.55
CA VAL A 405 4.66 14.08 -3.15
C VAL A 405 3.82 15.33 -3.36
N LYS A 406 3.26 15.50 -4.55
CA LYS A 406 2.28 16.56 -4.84
C LYS A 406 0.95 16.19 -4.13
N PRO A 407 0.29 17.11 -3.40
CA PRO A 407 0.65 18.53 -3.23
C PRO A 407 1.85 18.70 -2.28
N VAL A 408 2.84 19.46 -2.75
CA VAL A 408 4.06 19.70 -1.98
C VAL A 408 3.77 20.78 -0.94
N ASP A 409 3.77 20.38 0.32
CA ASP A 409 3.69 21.28 1.47
C ASP A 409 4.91 22.21 1.52
N GLY A 410 4.69 23.48 1.85
CA GLY A 410 5.76 24.49 1.85
C GLY A 410 6.88 24.20 2.86
N ASP A 411 6.56 23.68 4.05
CA ASP A 411 7.57 23.33 5.04
C ASP A 411 8.35 22.09 4.60
N ALA A 412 7.65 21.09 4.07
CA ALA A 412 8.28 19.88 3.55
C ALA A 412 9.24 20.20 2.39
N LEU A 413 8.83 21.09 1.48
CA LEU A 413 9.67 21.60 0.40
C LEU A 413 10.94 22.27 0.95
N MET A 414 10.78 23.18 1.91
CA MET A 414 11.92 23.89 2.48
C MET A 414 12.85 22.99 3.26
N ALA A 415 12.31 22.08 4.06
CA ALA A 415 13.09 21.08 4.79
C ALA A 415 13.92 20.22 3.84
N ALA A 416 13.32 19.74 2.75
CA ALA A 416 13.99 18.93 1.74
C ALA A 416 15.08 19.72 1.00
N VAL A 417 14.82 20.96 0.61
CA VAL A 417 15.85 21.79 -0.05
C VAL A 417 17.00 22.09 0.91
N GLN A 418 16.71 22.41 2.16
CA GLN A 418 17.71 22.84 3.14
C GLN A 418 18.54 21.68 3.71
N SER A 419 17.97 20.48 3.83
CA SER A 419 18.69 19.26 4.19
C SER A 419 19.70 18.84 3.11
N ASN A 420 19.38 19.11 1.85
CA ASN A 420 20.18 18.72 0.69
C ASN A 420 21.22 19.78 0.29
N ALA A 421 20.92 21.07 0.45
CA ALA A 421 21.89 22.14 0.36
C ALA A 421 21.50 23.36 1.23
N PRO A 422 22.34 23.79 2.17
CA PRO A 422 22.04 24.93 3.02
C PRO A 422 22.09 26.28 2.26
N ALA A 423 22.77 26.36 1.12
CA ALA A 423 22.86 27.55 0.27
C ALA A 423 23.10 27.17 -1.20
N GLY A 424 22.85 28.11 -2.12
CA GLY A 424 23.08 27.93 -3.56
C GLY A 424 21.82 28.11 -4.41
N THR A 425 22.00 27.91 -5.72
CA THR A 425 20.92 28.05 -6.71
C THR A 425 20.05 26.79 -6.73
N VAL A 426 18.73 26.96 -6.73
CA VAL A 426 17.75 25.88 -6.87
C VAL A 426 17.15 25.91 -8.27
N LEU A 427 17.19 24.79 -8.99
CA LEU A 427 16.51 24.59 -10.27
C LEU A 427 15.19 23.87 -10.04
N VAL A 428 14.08 24.46 -10.48
CA VAL A 428 12.76 23.83 -10.48
C VAL A 428 12.41 23.36 -11.89
N VAL A 429 12.14 22.07 -12.06
CA VAL A 429 11.81 21.47 -13.36
C VAL A 429 10.45 20.81 -13.28
N ASP A 430 9.46 21.40 -13.94
CA ASP A 430 8.09 20.91 -13.98
C ASP A 430 7.40 21.46 -15.23
N ASP A 431 6.62 20.65 -15.94
CA ASP A 431 5.94 21.07 -17.15
C ASP A 431 4.71 21.95 -16.87
N ASP A 432 4.21 21.98 -15.64
CA ASP A 432 3.15 22.88 -15.20
C ASP A 432 3.71 24.27 -14.78
N PRO A 433 3.45 25.34 -15.55
CA PRO A 433 3.93 26.67 -15.21
C PRO A 433 3.33 27.22 -13.92
N GLY A 434 2.15 26.75 -13.53
CA GLY A 434 1.51 27.11 -12.27
C GLY A 434 2.25 26.55 -11.07
N PHE A 435 2.60 25.25 -11.11
CA PHE A 435 3.40 24.62 -10.07
C PHE A 435 4.78 25.26 -9.93
N VAL A 436 5.48 25.52 -11.04
CA VAL A 436 6.78 26.23 -11.02
C VAL A 436 6.65 27.59 -10.33
N ARG A 437 5.62 28.39 -10.66
CA ARG A 437 5.39 29.70 -10.01
C ARG A 437 5.12 29.56 -8.52
N LEU A 438 4.39 28.53 -8.11
CA LEU A 438 4.10 28.26 -6.70
C LEU A 438 5.38 27.94 -5.93
N VAL A 439 6.12 26.92 -6.37
CA VAL A 439 7.39 26.50 -5.75
C VAL A 439 8.35 27.68 -5.66
N ARG A 440 8.48 28.45 -6.75
CA ARG A 440 9.32 29.65 -6.77
C ARG A 440 8.92 30.65 -5.68
N ARG A 441 7.62 30.94 -5.52
CA ARG A 441 7.16 31.86 -4.47
C ARG A 441 7.44 31.33 -3.07
N VAL A 442 7.25 30.03 -2.83
CA VAL A 442 7.56 29.43 -1.52
C VAL A 442 9.05 29.55 -1.21
N LEU A 443 9.91 29.24 -2.19
CA LEU A 443 11.36 29.34 -2.04
C LEU A 443 11.81 30.79 -1.86
N GLU A 444 11.26 31.74 -2.62
CA GLU A 444 11.55 33.18 -2.50
C GLU A 444 11.03 33.79 -1.18
N ALA A 445 9.99 33.21 -0.58
CA ALA A 445 9.42 33.66 0.68
C ALA A 445 10.29 33.32 1.90
N GLN A 446 10.88 32.11 1.91
CA GLN A 446 11.51 31.53 3.10
C GLN A 446 13.02 31.37 2.99
N ALA A 447 13.60 31.40 1.78
CA ALA A 447 15.04 31.41 1.62
C ALA A 447 15.54 32.87 1.62
N GLY A 448 16.70 33.12 2.22
CA GLY A 448 17.42 34.39 2.07
C GLY A 448 17.87 34.66 0.62
N GLU A 449 19.12 35.06 0.39
CA GLU A 449 19.68 35.33 -0.95
C GLU A 449 19.86 34.07 -1.85
N ARG A 450 18.95 33.08 -1.83
CA ARG A 450 19.01 31.93 -2.75
C ARG A 450 18.37 32.29 -4.09
N ARG A 451 19.10 32.02 -5.17
CA ARG A 451 18.62 32.22 -6.54
C ARG A 451 17.78 31.02 -6.97
N VAL A 452 16.58 31.26 -7.51
CA VAL A 452 15.72 30.21 -8.07
C VAL A 452 15.71 30.36 -9.60
N VAL A 453 16.07 29.28 -10.30
CA VAL A 453 15.96 29.15 -11.75
C VAL A 453 14.96 28.04 -12.08
N TRP A 454 14.41 28.03 -13.29
CA TRP A 454 13.38 27.06 -13.65
C TRP A 454 13.46 26.63 -15.12
N ALA A 455 12.92 25.44 -15.38
CA ALA A 455 12.73 24.88 -16.72
C ALA A 455 11.37 24.15 -16.80
N TYR A 456 10.80 24.07 -18.00
CA TYR A 456 9.51 23.39 -18.24
C TYR A 456 9.66 22.01 -18.87
N ASN A 457 10.89 21.58 -19.12
CA ASN A 457 11.20 20.27 -19.70
C ASN A 457 12.63 19.85 -19.35
N GLY A 458 12.94 18.57 -19.54
CA GLY A 458 14.25 18.01 -19.22
C GLY A 458 15.41 18.56 -20.08
N ALA A 459 15.16 18.95 -21.33
CA ALA A 459 16.22 19.45 -22.21
C ALA A 459 16.72 20.83 -21.76
N ASP A 460 15.80 21.74 -21.45
CA ASP A 460 16.12 23.08 -20.93
C ASP A 460 16.77 23.00 -19.55
N ALA A 461 16.32 22.05 -18.71
CA ALA A 461 16.94 21.78 -17.41
C ALA A 461 18.42 21.40 -17.54
N LEU A 462 18.74 20.47 -18.45
CA LEU A 462 20.13 20.06 -18.73
C LEU A 462 20.96 21.18 -19.34
N ALA A 463 20.37 22.06 -20.16
CA ALA A 463 21.06 23.23 -20.68
C ALA A 463 21.44 24.22 -19.56
N LEU A 464 20.51 24.48 -18.63
CA LEU A 464 20.75 25.34 -17.46
C LEU A 464 21.84 24.79 -16.55
N LEU A 465 21.84 23.48 -16.31
CA LEU A 465 22.85 22.78 -15.53
C LEU A 465 24.27 22.87 -16.11
N LYS A 466 24.41 23.12 -17.42
CA LYS A 466 25.72 23.37 -18.05
C LYS A 466 26.15 24.82 -17.95
N SER A 467 25.20 25.74 -17.93
CA SER A 467 25.49 27.19 -17.94
C SER A 467 25.66 27.80 -16.55
N GLU A 468 25.11 27.17 -15.52
CA GLU A 468 25.08 27.76 -14.17
C GLU A 468 25.33 26.71 -13.07
N PRO A 469 26.00 27.09 -11.97
CA PRO A 469 26.19 26.20 -10.83
C PRO A 469 24.86 26.07 -10.04
N ILE A 470 24.25 24.89 -10.14
CA ILE A 470 23.02 24.53 -9.44
C ILE A 470 23.37 23.61 -8.27
N ALA A 471 22.84 23.90 -7.08
CA ALA A 471 23.08 23.11 -5.88
C ALA A 471 22.00 22.04 -5.67
N VAL A 472 20.74 22.38 -6.00
CA VAL A 472 19.58 21.49 -5.84
C VAL A 472 18.72 21.53 -7.09
N VAL A 473 18.26 20.38 -7.55
CA VAL A 473 17.26 20.24 -8.62
C VAL A 473 15.99 19.63 -8.04
N LEU A 474 14.89 20.37 -8.08
CA LEU A 474 13.54 19.85 -7.85
C LEU A 474 12.99 19.39 -9.19
N LEU A 475 12.84 18.08 -9.37
CA LEU A 475 12.57 17.46 -10.67
C LEU A 475 11.24 16.72 -10.67
N ASP A 476 10.28 17.16 -11.49
CA ASP A 476 9.11 16.33 -11.78
C ASP A 476 9.57 15.04 -12.48
N VAL A 477 9.11 13.92 -11.96
CA VAL A 477 9.33 12.60 -12.54
C VAL A 477 8.56 12.45 -13.86
N ALA A 478 7.36 13.02 -13.95
CA ALA A 478 6.42 12.82 -15.05
C ALA A 478 6.52 13.90 -16.14
N LEU A 479 7.73 14.20 -16.62
CA LEU A 479 7.93 15.20 -17.67
C LEU A 479 7.60 14.68 -19.08
N PRO A 480 6.99 15.51 -19.95
CA PRO A 480 6.77 15.18 -21.36
C PRO A 480 8.09 15.16 -22.15
N GLY A 481 8.18 14.21 -23.09
CA GLY A 481 9.37 14.00 -23.93
C GLY A 481 10.47 13.24 -23.21
N MET A 482 11.23 13.93 -22.33
CA MET A 482 12.30 13.30 -21.53
C MET A 482 11.82 13.13 -20.09
N ASN A 483 11.58 11.88 -19.69
CA ASN A 483 11.18 11.52 -18.32
C ASN A 483 12.20 12.04 -17.29
N GLY A 484 11.74 12.49 -16.12
CA GLY A 484 12.60 12.99 -15.03
C GLY A 484 13.68 11.99 -14.59
N HIS A 485 13.41 10.68 -14.68
CA HIS A 485 14.45 9.66 -14.44
C HIS A 485 15.63 9.78 -15.41
N ALA A 486 15.35 9.96 -16.71
CA ALA A 486 16.38 10.10 -17.73
C ALA A 486 17.21 11.37 -17.54
N VAL A 487 16.59 12.45 -17.05
CA VAL A 487 17.29 13.69 -16.67
C VAL A 487 18.20 13.42 -15.47
N ALA A 488 17.70 12.79 -14.40
CA ALA A 488 18.49 12.46 -13.21
C ALA A 488 19.67 11.53 -13.52
N GLU A 489 19.48 10.55 -14.42
CA GLU A 489 20.55 9.67 -14.89
C GLU A 489 21.64 10.45 -15.60
N ARG A 490 21.26 11.37 -16.47
CA ARG A 490 22.19 12.25 -17.19
C ARG A 490 23.02 13.11 -16.23
N ILE A 491 22.35 13.69 -15.23
CA ILE A 491 22.98 14.52 -14.20
C ILE A 491 24.04 13.74 -13.43
N ARG A 492 23.77 12.46 -13.12
CA ARG A 492 24.75 11.63 -12.41
C ARG A 492 25.92 11.20 -13.28
N GLN A 493 25.67 10.82 -14.52
CA GLN A 493 26.66 10.21 -15.40
C GLN A 493 27.74 11.20 -15.87
N ASP A 494 27.43 12.49 -15.91
CA ASP A 494 28.29 13.51 -16.50
C ASP A 494 28.64 14.58 -15.46
N GLU A 495 29.93 14.65 -15.10
CA GLU A 495 30.46 15.61 -14.13
C GLU A 495 30.30 17.06 -14.60
N ALA A 496 30.08 17.30 -15.90
CA ALA A 496 29.86 18.64 -16.45
C ALA A 496 28.61 19.34 -15.87
N TYR A 497 27.68 18.61 -15.25
CA TYR A 497 26.49 19.16 -14.59
C TYR A 497 26.71 19.55 -13.12
N GLY A 498 27.93 19.39 -12.56
CA GLY A 498 28.27 19.87 -11.22
C GLY A 498 27.74 19.02 -10.05
N ARG A 499 27.07 17.89 -10.33
CA ARG A 499 26.50 16.93 -9.35
C ARG A 499 25.59 17.59 -8.28
N PRO A 500 24.54 18.33 -8.67
CA PRO A 500 23.55 18.84 -7.73
C PRO A 500 22.85 17.70 -6.99
N SER A 501 22.31 17.99 -5.81
CA SER A 501 21.35 17.08 -5.17
C SER A 501 20.02 17.13 -5.93
N VAL A 502 19.52 15.97 -6.39
CA VAL A 502 18.28 15.88 -7.16
C VAL A 502 17.16 15.37 -6.26
N ILE A 503 16.10 16.14 -6.12
CA ILE A 503 14.91 15.80 -5.33
C ILE A 503 13.78 15.51 -6.32
N ALA A 504 13.20 14.30 -6.25
CA ALA A 504 12.08 13.92 -7.09
C ALA A 504 10.78 14.56 -6.57
N VAL A 505 9.96 15.07 -7.48
CA VAL A 505 8.60 15.52 -7.23
C VAL A 505 7.66 14.63 -8.02
N THR A 506 6.66 14.02 -7.37
CA THR A 506 5.75 13.06 -8.02
C THR A 506 4.32 13.19 -7.54
N ALA A 507 3.35 12.86 -8.39
CA ALA A 507 1.93 12.79 -8.02
C ALA A 507 1.59 11.58 -7.10
N GLN A 508 2.39 10.52 -7.15
CA GLN A 508 2.21 9.33 -6.30
C GLN A 508 3.59 8.79 -5.91
N ARG A 509 3.77 8.38 -4.64
CA ARG A 509 4.99 7.65 -4.26
C ARG A 509 5.03 6.35 -5.07
N PRO A 510 6.12 6.06 -5.82
CA PRO A 510 6.18 4.85 -6.62
C PRO A 510 6.00 3.61 -5.73
N GLU A 511 4.92 2.85 -5.93
CA GLU A 511 4.74 1.56 -5.25
C GLU A 511 5.85 0.56 -5.63
N ALA A 512 6.45 0.74 -6.81
CA ALA A 512 7.60 -0.02 -7.27
C ALA A 512 8.87 0.21 -6.44
N GLU A 513 9.05 1.38 -5.82
CA GLU A 513 10.23 1.68 -4.98
C GLU A 513 10.12 1.11 -3.57
N LEU A 514 8.91 0.75 -3.11
CA LEU A 514 8.74 -0.11 -1.93
C LEU A 514 9.27 -1.53 -2.16
N ARG A 515 9.46 -1.99 -3.41
CA ARG A 515 10.18 -3.26 -3.65
C ARG A 515 11.63 -3.18 -3.20
N GLY A 516 12.19 -1.97 -3.10
CA GLY A 516 13.51 -1.75 -2.51
C GLY A 516 13.59 -2.00 -1.01
N LEU A 517 12.48 -1.84 -0.28
CA LEU A 517 12.37 -2.32 1.10
C LEU A 517 12.22 -3.85 1.16
N ALA A 518 11.83 -4.49 0.06
CA ALA A 518 11.46 -5.91 0.00
C ALA A 518 12.59 -6.88 -0.43
N ALA A 519 13.71 -6.41 -0.98
CA ALA A 519 14.87 -7.26 -1.30
C ALA A 519 15.91 -7.29 -0.16
N ARG A 520 15.46 -7.28 1.10
CA ARG A 520 16.32 -7.62 2.24
C ARG A 520 16.50 -9.14 2.25
N SER A 521 17.51 -9.61 1.55
CA SER A 521 17.91 -11.01 1.58
C SER A 521 18.58 -11.32 2.91
N PHE A 522 18.33 -12.54 3.40
CA PHE A 522 19.06 -13.16 4.49
C PHE A 522 19.62 -14.47 3.94
N CYS A 523 20.94 -14.59 3.87
CA CYS A 523 21.62 -15.75 3.34
C CYS A 523 22.67 -16.22 4.35
N VAL A 524 22.73 -17.54 4.58
CA VAL A 524 23.80 -18.16 5.36
C VAL A 524 24.58 -19.07 4.43
N SER A 525 25.90 -18.93 4.40
CA SER A 525 26.79 -19.73 3.57
C SER A 525 28.04 -20.13 4.34
N SER A 526 28.69 -21.21 3.91
CA SER A 526 30.00 -21.66 4.41
C SER A 526 30.77 -22.27 3.26
N ALA A 527 32.11 -22.16 3.26
CA ALA A 527 32.94 -22.64 2.17
C ALA A 527 32.90 -24.17 1.99
N LEU A 528 32.66 -24.90 3.09
CA LEU A 528 32.50 -26.36 3.08
C LEU A 528 31.03 -26.81 2.91
N GLY A 529 30.11 -25.85 2.76
CA GLY A 529 28.66 -26.08 2.81
C GLY A 529 28.14 -26.27 4.24
N LEU A 530 26.83 -26.08 4.41
CA LEU A 530 26.12 -26.39 5.65
C LEU A 530 25.73 -27.87 5.65
N SER A 531 25.79 -28.54 6.82
CA SER A 531 25.36 -29.93 6.92
C SER A 531 23.85 -30.08 6.67
N GLU A 532 23.39 -31.29 6.35
CA GLU A 532 21.96 -31.57 6.18
C GLU A 532 21.16 -31.27 7.45
N GLU A 533 21.73 -31.57 8.62
CA GLU A 533 21.13 -31.30 9.92
C GLU A 533 21.04 -29.79 10.20
N ASP A 534 22.12 -29.03 9.93
CA ASP A 534 22.13 -27.57 10.08
C ASP A 534 21.12 -26.88 9.16
N ASN A 535 21.03 -27.33 7.91
CA ASN A 535 20.07 -26.81 6.95
C ASN A 535 18.63 -27.01 7.43
N LEU A 536 18.31 -28.19 7.98
CA LEU A 536 16.97 -28.47 8.51
C LEU A 536 16.67 -27.67 9.79
N VAL A 537 17.66 -27.50 10.68
CA VAL A 537 17.50 -26.70 11.90
C VAL A 537 17.29 -25.23 11.54
N LEU A 538 18.10 -24.66 10.66
CA LEU A 538 17.96 -23.29 10.19
C LEU A 538 16.63 -23.09 9.45
N LEU A 539 16.25 -24.02 8.57
CA LEU A 539 14.97 -23.95 7.86
C LEU A 539 13.79 -24.00 8.84
N ARG A 540 13.82 -24.88 9.85
CA ARG A 540 12.79 -24.94 10.90
C ARG A 540 12.76 -23.66 11.73
N ALA A 541 13.91 -23.15 12.14
CA ALA A 541 14.02 -21.90 12.88
C ALA A 541 13.42 -20.74 12.05
N CYS A 542 13.81 -20.62 10.78
CA CYS A 542 13.25 -19.63 9.86
C CYS A 542 11.74 -19.81 9.69
N LEU A 543 11.26 -21.00 9.32
CA LEU A 543 9.83 -21.26 9.13
C LEU A 543 8.99 -21.01 10.40
N SER A 544 9.56 -21.23 11.59
CA SER A 544 8.89 -20.92 12.86
C SER A 544 8.73 -19.42 13.12
N GLN A 545 9.57 -18.59 12.51
CA GLN A 545 9.58 -17.13 12.66
C GLN A 545 8.98 -16.40 11.44
N LEU A 546 8.94 -17.04 10.27
CA LEU A 546 8.38 -16.52 9.04
C LEU A 546 6.86 -16.47 9.13
N ARG A 547 6.28 -15.34 8.70
CA ARG A 547 4.83 -15.14 8.63
C ARG A 547 4.40 -15.06 7.18
N THR A 548 3.39 -15.83 6.79
CA THR A 548 2.81 -15.77 5.44
C THR A 548 2.03 -14.47 5.27
N GLY A 549 2.53 -13.57 4.40
CA GLY A 549 1.94 -12.26 4.14
C GLY A 549 0.95 -12.23 2.96
N TYR A 550 0.66 -13.38 2.36
CA TYR A 550 -0.27 -13.53 1.24
C TYR A 550 -1.46 -14.42 1.65
N PRO A 551 -2.67 -14.16 1.14
CA PRO A 551 -3.84 -14.97 1.46
C PRO A 551 -3.66 -16.40 0.91
N PRO A 552 -4.28 -17.42 1.54
CA PRO A 552 -4.36 -18.74 0.95
C PRO A 552 -5.09 -18.64 -0.39
N VAL A 553 -4.47 -19.16 -1.45
CA VAL A 553 -5.12 -19.27 -2.77
C VAL A 553 -6.27 -20.26 -2.62
N GLU A 554 -7.49 -19.86 -2.96
CA GLU A 554 -8.60 -20.82 -3.00
C GLU A 554 -8.30 -21.91 -4.04
N PRO A 555 -8.68 -23.18 -3.81
CA PRO A 555 -8.42 -24.27 -4.74
C PRO A 555 -8.97 -24.03 -6.17
N SER A 556 -9.89 -23.07 -6.33
CA SER A 556 -10.52 -22.67 -7.59
C SER A 556 -9.66 -21.71 -8.44
N GLU A 557 -8.65 -21.08 -7.85
CA GLU A 557 -7.70 -20.15 -8.51
C GLU A 557 -6.29 -20.76 -8.66
N ALA A 558 -6.18 -22.09 -8.63
CA ALA A 558 -4.94 -22.76 -8.99
C ALA A 558 -4.51 -22.33 -10.40
N LEU A 559 -3.28 -21.81 -10.51
CA LEU A 559 -2.62 -21.52 -11.79
C LEU A 559 -2.92 -22.65 -12.78
N PRO A 560 -3.34 -22.34 -14.03
CA PRO A 560 -3.56 -23.38 -15.02
C PRO A 560 -2.32 -24.24 -15.07
N ALA A 561 -2.49 -25.54 -14.82
CA ALA A 561 -1.43 -26.52 -14.91
C ALA A 561 -0.70 -26.27 -16.23
N ALA A 562 0.60 -26.01 -16.16
CA ALA A 562 1.42 -25.74 -17.33
C ALA A 562 1.13 -26.84 -18.37
N GLU A 563 0.42 -26.46 -19.44
CA GLU A 563 0.19 -27.35 -20.56
C GLU A 563 1.57 -27.78 -21.04
N SER A 564 1.83 -29.06 -20.87
CA SER A 564 3.01 -29.73 -21.39
C SER A 564 3.13 -29.39 -22.87
N ALA A 565 4.14 -28.58 -23.19
CA ALA A 565 4.61 -28.40 -24.55
C ALA A 565 5.08 -29.76 -25.06
N THR A 566 4.19 -30.44 -25.79
CA THR A 566 4.42 -31.23 -27.00
C THR A 566 5.90 -31.55 -27.25
N GLN A 567 6.33 -32.81 -27.12
CA GLN A 567 6.29 -33.76 -28.25
C GLN A 567 6.20 -33.07 -29.62
N ALA A 568 7.35 -32.59 -30.10
CA ALA A 568 7.68 -32.49 -31.52
C ALA A 568 9.21 -32.33 -31.70
N SER A 569 9.95 -33.42 -31.48
CA SER A 569 11.12 -33.87 -32.26
C SER A 569 11.56 -35.23 -31.75
#